data_AF-A0A377JIL0-F1
#
_entry.id   AF-A0A377JIL0-F1
#
_cell.length_a   1.000
_cell.length_b   1.000
_cell.length_c   1.000
_cell.angle_alpha   90.00
_cell.angle_beta   90.00
_cell.angle_gamma   90.00
#
_symmetry.space_group_name_H-M   'P 1'
#
loop_
_entity.id
_entity.type
_entity.pdbx_description
1 polymer ?
#
loop_
_entity_poly.entity_id
_entity_poly.type
_entity_poly.pdbx_seq_one_letter_code
_entity_poly.pdbx_strand_id
1 'polypeptide(L)'
;MMMALGHLTKRVSLKKLFRNWIVVSLGNLLGALFMAYFLGHYVGLSEGAAAAKTIAIAEAKVQMDFGRAFVSAIACNWMACMGIWFYFGAKQTSGRILAIWFPVMIFVLIGLQHFVANMFIIPAGIFAGANVTWSQFFFNMIPVFLGNVTGGAAFVGASYLYAYRHLLKEDYCI
;
A
#
# COMPACT_ATOMS: atom_id res chain seq x y z
N MET A 1 0.43 -2.09 -9.57
CA MET A 1 -0.25 -2.81 -10.66
C MET A 1 -0.46 -1.97 -11.91
N MET A 2 -1.39 -1.01 -11.96
CA MET A 2 -1.81 -0.33 -13.20
C MET A 2 -0.67 0.30 -14.01
N MET A 3 0.18 1.10 -13.38
CA MET A 3 1.31 1.73 -14.08
C MET A 3 2.37 0.71 -14.53
N ALA A 4 2.55 -0.37 -13.77
CA ALA A 4 3.45 -1.47 -14.15
C ALA A 4 2.90 -2.23 -15.36
N LEU A 5 1.59 -2.52 -15.40
CA LEU A 5 0.90 -3.07 -16.57
C LEU A 5 1.07 -2.16 -17.80
N GLY A 6 0.88 -0.86 -17.63
CA GLY A 6 1.10 0.12 -18.70
C GLY A 6 2.55 0.13 -19.22
N HIS A 7 3.53 -0.10 -18.35
CA HIS A 7 4.93 -0.22 -18.75
C HIS A 7 5.21 -1.54 -19.48
N LEU A 8 4.74 -2.67 -18.94
CA LEU A 8 4.91 -4.00 -19.52
C LEU A 8 4.26 -4.13 -20.91
N THR A 9 3.19 -3.38 -21.15
CA THR A 9 2.49 -3.27 -22.46
C THR A 9 3.02 -2.13 -23.34
N LYS A 10 4.19 -1.58 -23.04
CA LYS A 10 4.88 -0.50 -23.78
C LYS A 10 4.08 0.81 -23.95
N ARG A 11 2.99 1.01 -23.21
CA ARG A 11 2.18 2.25 -23.23
C ARG A 11 2.76 3.36 -22.35
N VAL A 12 3.54 3.00 -21.35
CA VAL A 12 4.13 3.93 -20.37
C VAL A 12 5.64 3.75 -20.33
N SER A 13 6.38 4.83 -20.55
CA SER A 13 7.84 4.79 -20.42
C SER A 13 8.25 4.63 -18.95
N LEU A 14 9.41 4.02 -18.72
CA LEU A 14 9.96 3.81 -17.38
C LEU A 14 10.10 5.14 -16.61
N LYS A 15 10.46 6.22 -17.30
CA LYS A 15 10.51 7.59 -16.73
C LYS A 15 9.14 8.06 -16.22
N LYS A 16 8.06 7.82 -16.97
CA LYS A 16 6.69 8.17 -16.56
C LYS A 16 6.23 7.32 -15.37
N LEU A 17 6.61 6.04 -15.33
CA LEU A 17 6.34 5.13 -14.22
C LEU A 17 6.94 5.66 -12.90
N PHE A 18 8.26 5.91 -12.88
CA PHE A 18 8.95 6.39 -11.68
C PHE A 18 8.47 7.78 -11.25
N ARG A 19 8.29 8.71 -12.20
CA ARG A 19 7.73 10.04 -11.90
C ARG A 19 6.38 9.93 -11.20
N ASN A 20 5.50 9.06 -11.71
CA ASN A 20 4.19 8.87 -11.11
C ASN A 20 4.30 8.30 -9.69
N TRP A 21 5.13 7.28 -9.47
CA TRP A 21 5.31 6.72 -8.14
C TRP A 21 5.81 7.76 -7.15
N ILE A 22 6.82 8.56 -7.50
CA ILE A 22 7.35 9.61 -6.62
C ILE A 22 6.27 10.63 -6.28
N VAL A 23 5.60 11.21 -7.29
CA VAL A 23 4.59 12.26 -7.07
C VAL A 23 3.42 11.76 -6.23
N VAL A 24 2.91 10.56 -6.52
CA VAL A 24 1.79 9.97 -5.77
C VAL A 24 2.21 9.61 -4.35
N SER A 25 3.42 9.06 -4.15
CA SER A 25 3.93 8.74 -2.81
C SER A 25 4.12 9.98 -1.95
N LEU A 26 4.61 11.09 -2.52
CA LEU A 26 4.73 12.35 -1.79
C LEU A 26 3.36 12.95 -1.45
N GLY A 27 2.41 12.95 -2.39
CA GLY A 27 1.04 13.40 -2.13
C GLY A 27 0.36 12.59 -1.02
N ASN A 28 0.51 11.26 -1.06
CA ASN A 28 0.00 10.37 -0.01
C ASN A 28 0.67 10.62 1.34
N LEU A 29 1.99 10.80 1.37
CA LEU A 29 2.71 11.08 2.61
C LEU A 29 2.24 12.41 3.22
N LEU A 30 2.13 13.47 2.43
CA LEU A 30 1.65 14.77 2.90
C LEU A 30 0.23 14.69 3.44
N GLY A 31 -0.68 14.02 2.72
CA GLY A 31 -2.06 13.82 3.18
C GLY A 31 -2.13 12.96 4.44
N ALA A 32 -1.34 11.89 4.54
CA ALA A 32 -1.31 11.01 5.69
C ALA A 32 -0.75 11.71 6.94
N LEU A 33 0.31 12.51 6.80
CA LEU A 33 0.87 13.34 7.87
C LEU A 33 -0.13 14.42 8.32
N PHE A 34 -0.80 15.07 7.37
CA PHE A 34 -1.86 16.02 7.67
C PHE A 34 -2.96 15.37 8.53
N MET A 35 -3.44 14.19 8.13
CA MET A 35 -4.47 13.46 8.88
C MET A 35 -3.97 12.98 10.25
N ALA A 36 -2.75 12.44 10.32
CA ALA A 36 -2.14 11.98 11.56
C ALA A 36 -1.98 13.12 12.57
N TYR A 37 -1.61 14.32 12.10
CA TYR A 37 -1.48 15.49 12.97
C TYR A 37 -2.84 16.09 13.33
N PHE A 38 -3.63 16.54 12.35
CA PHE A 38 -4.85 17.31 12.66
C PHE A 38 -5.96 16.45 13.25
N LEU A 39 -6.22 15.28 12.70
CA LEU A 39 -7.28 14.41 13.22
C LEU A 39 -6.75 13.46 14.31
N GLY A 40 -5.54 12.93 14.12
CA GLY A 40 -4.95 11.99 15.07
C GLY A 40 -4.56 12.67 16.39
N HIS A 41 -3.73 13.72 16.33
CA HIS A 41 -3.15 14.40 17.48
C HIS A 41 -3.97 15.60 17.95
N TYR A 42 -4.22 16.59 17.09
CA TYR A 42 -4.88 17.84 17.49
C TYR A 42 -6.34 17.63 17.93
N VAL A 43 -7.12 16.84 17.18
CA VAL A 43 -8.46 16.40 17.63
C VAL A 43 -8.38 15.26 18.65
N GLY A 44 -7.30 14.48 18.64
CA GLY A 44 -7.06 13.39 19.59
C GLY A 44 -7.72 12.05 19.21
N LEU A 45 -8.12 11.83 17.95
CA LEU A 45 -8.79 10.57 17.55
C LEU A 45 -7.89 9.34 17.64
N SER A 46 -6.57 9.53 17.56
CA SER A 46 -5.60 8.44 17.70
C SER A 46 -5.03 8.35 19.12
N GLU A 47 -5.56 9.16 20.04
CA GLU A 47 -5.11 9.30 21.42
C GLU A 47 -6.19 8.81 22.41
N GLY A 48 -6.00 9.06 23.72
CA GLY A 48 -6.92 8.62 24.76
C GLY A 48 -7.16 7.12 24.74
N ALA A 49 -8.43 6.71 24.62
CA ALA A 49 -8.81 5.30 24.56
C ALA A 49 -8.20 4.53 23.37
N ALA A 50 -7.90 5.23 22.26
CA ALA A 50 -7.30 4.61 21.08
C ALA A 50 -5.76 4.56 21.14
N ALA A 51 -5.12 5.36 22.00
CA ALA A 51 -3.66 5.53 22.06
C ALA A 51 -2.90 4.20 22.16
N ALA A 52 -3.32 3.33 23.09
CA ALA A 52 -2.65 2.06 23.34
C ALA A 52 -2.58 1.17 22.08
N LYS A 53 -3.64 1.18 21.24
CA LYS A 53 -3.65 0.43 19.99
C LYS A 53 -2.82 1.12 18.91
N THR A 54 -2.93 2.44 18.78
CA THR A 54 -2.12 3.23 17.84
C THR A 54 -0.63 3.00 18.07
N ILE A 55 -0.18 3.12 19.33
CA ILE A 55 1.21 2.93 19.75
C ILE A 55 1.69 1.51 19.44
N ALA A 56 0.93 0.50 19.89
CA ALA A 56 1.30 -0.90 19.69
C ALA A 56 1.44 -1.26 18.21
N ILE A 57 0.56 -0.73 17.34
CA ILE A 57 0.66 -0.96 15.90
C ILE A 57 1.90 -0.26 15.33
N ALA A 58 2.14 1.02 15.66
CA ALA A 58 3.30 1.76 15.16
C ALA A 58 4.62 1.07 15.53
N GLU A 59 4.77 0.65 16.78
CA GLU A 59 5.96 -0.07 17.26
C GLU A 59 6.12 -1.41 16.56
N ALA A 60 5.05 -2.21 16.47
CA ALA A 60 5.10 -3.50 15.76
C ALA A 60 5.50 -3.36 14.29
N LYS A 61 5.10 -2.27 13.61
CA LYS A 61 5.47 -2.04 12.21
C LYS A 61 6.96 -1.77 12.04
N VAL A 62 7.57 -0.94 12.90
CA VAL A 62 8.99 -0.55 12.78
C VAL A 62 9.96 -1.59 13.37
N GLN A 63 9.50 -2.45 14.27
CA GLN A 63 10.29 -3.56 14.83
C GLN A 63 10.47 -4.73 13.86
N MET A 64 9.75 -4.72 12.75
CA MET A 64 9.89 -5.74 11.72
C MET A 64 11.19 -5.50 10.93
N ASP A 65 12.09 -6.48 10.92
CA ASP A 65 13.32 -6.42 10.12
C ASP A 65 13.03 -6.27 8.61
N PHE A 66 14.07 -5.93 7.84
CA PHE A 66 13.94 -5.66 6.42
C PHE A 66 13.27 -6.80 5.64
N GLY A 67 13.70 -8.05 5.88
CA GLY A 67 13.21 -9.22 5.15
C GLY A 67 11.75 -9.51 5.47
N ARG A 68 11.40 -9.50 6.76
CA ARG A 68 10.02 -9.67 7.23
C ARG A 68 9.11 -8.56 6.71
N ALA A 69 9.56 -7.31 6.75
CA ALA A 69 8.81 -6.16 6.27
C ALA A 69 8.57 -6.23 4.77
N PHE A 70 9.59 -6.61 4.00
CA PHE A 70 9.51 -6.81 2.57
C PHE A 70 8.52 -7.91 2.18
N VAL A 71 8.62 -9.10 2.77
CA VAL A 71 7.71 -10.22 2.47
C VAL A 71 6.27 -9.90 2.88
N SER A 72 6.08 -9.31 4.06
CA SER A 72 4.78 -8.83 4.54
C SER A 72 4.15 -7.82 3.56
N ALA A 73 4.97 -6.91 3.03
CA ALA A 73 4.57 -5.92 2.06
C ALA A 73 4.20 -6.48 0.69
N ILE A 74 4.85 -7.56 0.23
CA ILE A 74 4.46 -8.30 -0.97
C ILE A 74 3.03 -8.83 -0.81
N ALA A 75 2.78 -9.58 0.27
CA ALA A 75 1.48 -10.17 0.54
C ALA A 75 0.40 -9.08 0.67
N CYS A 76 0.73 -7.96 1.32
CA CYS A 76 -0.19 -6.83 1.46
C CYS A 76 -0.65 -6.29 0.11
N ASN A 77 0.29 -5.93 -0.77
CA ASN A 77 -0.09 -5.26 -2.01
C ASN A 77 -0.55 -6.24 -3.09
N TRP A 78 -0.22 -7.54 -2.97
CA TRP A 78 -0.90 -8.58 -3.73
C TRP A 78 -2.40 -8.55 -3.44
N MET A 79 -2.82 -8.63 -2.17
CA MET A 79 -4.23 -8.58 -1.80
C MET A 79 -4.90 -7.26 -2.18
N ALA A 80 -4.24 -6.12 -1.95
CA ALA A 80 -4.78 -4.81 -2.34
C ALA A 80 -5.01 -4.71 -3.86
N CYS A 81 -4.05 -5.18 -4.67
CA CYS A 81 -4.18 -5.20 -6.12
C CYS A 81 -5.23 -6.21 -6.61
N MET A 82 -5.41 -7.34 -5.92
CA MET A 82 -6.51 -8.28 -6.20
C MET A 82 -7.88 -7.64 -5.96
N GLY A 83 -8.04 -6.83 -4.90
CA GLY A 83 -9.27 -6.08 -4.68
C GLY A 83 -9.60 -5.16 -5.86
N ILE A 84 -8.61 -4.45 -6.40
CA ILE A 84 -8.77 -3.61 -7.59
C ILE A 84 -9.11 -4.47 -8.83
N TRP A 85 -8.49 -5.63 -8.98
CA TRP A 85 -8.79 -6.55 -10.08
C TRP A 85 -10.25 -7.03 -10.03
N PHE A 86 -10.71 -7.48 -8.86
CA PHE A 86 -12.10 -7.88 -8.63
C PHE A 86 -13.08 -6.73 -8.81
N TYR A 87 -12.71 -5.51 -8.40
CA TYR A 87 -13.49 -4.31 -8.63
C TYR A 87 -13.76 -4.09 -10.12
N PHE A 88 -12.73 -4.22 -10.97
CA PHE A 88 -12.91 -4.09 -12.42
C PHE A 88 -13.72 -5.25 -13.03
N GLY A 89 -13.64 -6.45 -12.46
CA GLY A 89 -14.45 -7.60 -12.88
C GLY A 89 -15.92 -7.55 -12.45
N ALA A 90 -16.26 -6.75 -11.43
CA ALA A 90 -17.61 -6.68 -10.89
C ALA A 90 -18.53 -5.74 -11.71
N LYS A 91 -19.71 -6.26 -12.07
CA LYS A 91 -20.74 -5.53 -12.84
C LYS A 91 -21.64 -4.65 -11.97
N GLN A 92 -21.85 -5.04 -10.71
CA GLN A 92 -22.75 -4.36 -9.77
C GLN A 92 -21.94 -3.59 -8.71
N THR A 93 -22.50 -2.48 -8.23
CA THR A 93 -21.88 -1.64 -7.19
C THR A 93 -21.64 -2.41 -5.89
N SER A 94 -22.59 -3.26 -5.48
CA SER A 94 -22.45 -4.12 -4.30
C SER A 94 -21.22 -5.04 -4.42
N GLY A 95 -21.06 -5.71 -5.57
CA GLY A 95 -19.91 -6.55 -5.86
C GLY A 95 -18.59 -5.77 -5.83
N ARG A 96 -18.57 -4.53 -6.34
CA ARG A 96 -17.40 -3.63 -6.29
C ARG A 96 -17.02 -3.24 -4.86
N ILE A 97 -18.00 -3.01 -3.99
CA ILE A 97 -17.76 -2.71 -2.58
C ILE A 97 -17.14 -3.94 -1.89
N LEU A 98 -17.76 -5.12 -2.05
CA LEU A 98 -17.27 -6.36 -1.43
C LEU A 98 -15.88 -6.78 -1.95
N ALA A 99 -15.62 -6.54 -3.24
CA ALA A 99 -14.33 -6.80 -3.87
C ALA A 99 -13.17 -6.05 -3.20
N ILE A 100 -13.41 -4.84 -2.68
CA ILE A 100 -12.41 -4.06 -1.96
C ILE A 100 -12.44 -4.36 -0.47
N TRP A 101 -13.64 -4.49 0.12
CA TRP A 101 -13.84 -4.67 1.56
C TRP A 101 -13.06 -5.84 2.13
N PHE A 102 -13.26 -7.05 1.59
CA PHE A 102 -12.66 -8.25 2.18
C PHE A 102 -11.13 -8.28 2.08
N PRO A 103 -10.50 -8.02 0.91
CA PRO A 103 -9.05 -7.99 0.84
C PRO A 103 -8.42 -6.95 1.77
N VAL A 104 -9.01 -5.75 1.86
CA VAL A 104 -8.52 -4.69 2.76
C VAL A 104 -8.66 -5.08 4.21
N MET A 105 -9.84 -5.56 4.61
CA MET A 105 -10.09 -6.05 5.97
C MET A 105 -9.08 -7.13 6.38
N ILE A 106 -8.84 -8.11 5.51
CA ILE A 106 -7.94 -9.23 5.79
C ILE A 106 -6.50 -8.75 6.00
N PHE A 107 -5.94 -7.94 5.10
CA PHE A 107 -4.54 -7.52 5.25
C PHE A 107 -4.34 -6.59 6.45
N VAL A 108 -5.36 -5.79 6.81
CA VAL A 108 -5.35 -4.96 8.01
C VAL A 108 -5.41 -5.83 9.25
N LEU A 109 -6.33 -6.81 9.29
CA LEU A 109 -6.52 -7.72 10.43
C LEU A 109 -5.28 -8.59 10.71
N ILE A 110 -4.63 -9.10 9.66
CA ILE A 110 -3.38 -9.87 9.77
C ILE A 110 -2.19 -8.97 10.14
N GLY A 111 -2.31 -7.65 9.95
CA GLY A 111 -1.26 -6.69 10.29
C GLY A 111 -0.15 -6.57 9.25
N LEU A 112 -0.46 -6.78 7.97
CA LEU A 112 0.54 -6.69 6.89
C LEU A 112 1.03 -5.25 6.64
N GLN A 113 2.20 -5.11 6.04
CA GLN A 113 2.85 -3.82 5.80
C GLN A 113 2.31 -3.16 4.52
N HIS A 114 1.50 -2.11 4.67
CA HIS A 114 0.99 -1.33 3.54
C HIS A 114 1.70 0.02 3.46
N PHE A 115 2.31 0.33 2.32
CA PHE A 115 3.16 1.51 2.18
C PHE A 115 2.44 2.81 2.56
N VAL A 116 1.22 3.01 2.06
CA VAL A 116 0.45 4.24 2.32
C VAL A 116 -0.20 4.23 3.71
N ALA A 117 -0.60 3.07 4.23
CA ALA A 117 -1.20 3.03 5.57
C ALA A 117 -0.15 3.32 6.66
N ASN A 118 1.08 2.84 6.43
CA ASN A 118 2.21 3.12 7.30
C ASN A 118 2.57 4.62 7.35
N MET A 119 2.36 5.37 6.27
CA MET A 119 2.52 6.83 6.25
C MET A 119 1.56 7.56 7.20
N PHE A 120 0.47 6.92 7.62
CA PHE A 120 -0.46 7.46 8.61
C PHE A 120 -0.19 6.87 10.00
N ILE A 121 -0.25 5.54 10.14
CA ILE A 121 -0.32 4.90 11.47
C ILE A 121 0.99 5.04 12.25
N ILE A 122 2.15 5.06 11.58
CA ILE A 122 3.44 5.23 12.26
C ILE A 122 3.57 6.68 12.76
N PRO A 123 3.38 7.73 11.94
CA PRO A 123 3.33 9.10 12.45
C PRO A 123 2.28 9.35 13.53
N ALA A 124 1.07 8.79 13.39
CA ALA A 124 0.04 8.88 14.41
C ALA A 124 0.50 8.26 15.74
N GLY A 125 1.21 7.12 15.69
CA GLY A 125 1.82 6.51 16.87
C GLY A 125 2.92 7.38 17.49
N ILE A 126 3.78 8.00 16.66
CA ILE A 126 4.81 8.93 17.14
C ILE A 126 4.16 10.10 17.90
N PHE A 127 3.12 10.72 17.34
CA PHE A 127 2.40 11.80 18.02
C PHE A 127 1.68 11.34 19.29
N ALA A 128 1.15 10.12 19.29
CA ALA A 128 0.52 9.52 20.47
C ALA A 128 1.51 9.04 21.56
N GLY A 129 2.83 9.18 21.34
CA GLY A 129 3.87 8.86 22.33
C GLY A 129 4.51 7.47 22.19
N ALA A 130 4.41 6.82 21.03
CA ALA A 130 5.11 5.57 20.77
C ALA A 130 6.64 5.74 20.84
N ASN A 131 7.36 4.70 21.26
CA ASN A 131 8.82 4.70 21.26
C ASN A 131 9.38 4.41 19.85
N VAL A 132 9.03 5.29 18.90
CA VAL A 132 9.38 5.21 17.50
C VAL A 132 9.96 6.54 17.05
N THR A 133 11.11 6.48 16.40
CA THR A 133 11.75 7.65 15.80
C THR A 133 11.30 7.86 14.35
N TRP A 134 11.35 9.09 13.88
CA TRP A 134 11.17 9.41 12.46
C TRP A 134 12.17 8.66 11.56
N SER A 135 13.39 8.43 12.06
CA SER A 135 14.40 7.63 11.35
C SER A 135 13.93 6.19 11.12
N GLN A 136 13.42 5.52 12.17
CA GLN A 136 12.84 4.17 12.06
C GLN A 136 11.66 4.13 11.08
N PHE A 137 10.82 5.17 11.06
CA PHE A 137 9.76 5.31 10.06
C PHE A 137 10.32 5.32 8.63
N PHE A 138 11.29 6.18 8.33
CA PHE A 138 11.86 6.26 6.97
C PHE A 138 12.60 4.97 6.57
N PHE A 139 13.29 4.31 7.51
CA PHE A 139 13.91 3.01 7.24
C PHE A 139 12.88 1.91 6.99
N ASN A 140 11.74 1.91 7.70
CA ASN A 140 10.63 0.98 7.42
C ASN A 140 10.04 1.20 6.02
N MET A 141 9.99 2.44 5.53
CA MET A 141 9.39 2.77 4.23
C MET A 141 10.10 2.09 3.05
N ILE A 142 11.40 1.82 3.15
CA ILE A 142 12.19 1.22 2.07
C ILE A 142 11.74 -0.23 1.75
N PRO A 143 11.84 -1.21 2.67
CA PRO A 143 11.40 -2.58 2.38
C PRO A 143 9.90 -2.64 2.08
N VAL A 144 9.08 -1.79 2.72
CA VAL A 144 7.64 -1.79 2.50
C VAL A 144 7.28 -1.28 1.10
N PHE A 145 7.95 -0.22 0.62
CA PHE A 145 7.79 0.25 -0.76
C PHE A 145 8.18 -0.84 -1.77
N LEU A 146 9.36 -1.43 -1.61
CA LEU A 146 9.87 -2.46 -2.53
C LEU A 146 8.97 -3.70 -2.55
N GLY A 147 8.49 -4.13 -1.37
CA GLY A 147 7.56 -5.25 -1.26
C GLY A 147 6.22 -4.94 -1.89
N ASN A 148 5.67 -3.74 -1.64
CA ASN A 148 4.42 -3.32 -2.26
C ASN A 148 4.55 -3.26 -3.80
N VAL A 149 5.63 -2.66 -4.32
CA VAL A 149 5.91 -2.65 -5.76
C VAL A 149 5.97 -4.08 -6.32
N THR A 150 6.70 -4.98 -5.66
CA THR A 150 6.83 -6.39 -6.07
C THR A 150 5.47 -7.10 -6.10
N GLY A 151 4.68 -7.02 -5.03
CA GLY A 151 3.36 -7.63 -4.95
C GLY A 151 2.40 -7.11 -6.03
N GLY A 152 2.41 -5.80 -6.28
CA GLY A 152 1.50 -5.21 -7.27
C GLY A 152 1.96 -5.36 -8.72
N ALA A 153 3.27 -5.38 -8.99
CA ALA A 153 3.82 -5.45 -10.34
C ALA A 153 4.00 -6.90 -10.81
N ALA A 154 4.57 -7.78 -9.99
CA ALA A 154 4.84 -9.17 -10.36
C ALA A 154 3.61 -10.07 -10.16
N PHE A 155 3.07 -10.11 -8.94
CA PHE A 155 2.03 -11.10 -8.57
C PHE A 155 0.64 -10.81 -9.12
N VAL A 156 0.36 -9.56 -9.50
CA VAL A 156 -0.92 -9.20 -10.15
C VAL A 156 -0.68 -8.67 -11.56
N GLY A 157 0.16 -7.65 -11.74
CA GLY A 157 0.41 -7.07 -13.07
C GLY A 157 0.94 -8.10 -14.08
N ALA A 158 2.13 -8.63 -13.86
CA ALA A 158 2.79 -9.53 -14.79
C ALA A 158 2.07 -10.89 -14.92
N SER A 159 1.59 -11.46 -13.81
CA SER A 159 0.88 -12.75 -13.82
C SER A 159 -0.41 -12.71 -14.64
N TYR A 160 -1.25 -11.68 -14.44
CA TYR A 160 -2.49 -11.52 -15.20
C TYR A 160 -2.21 -11.12 -16.64
N LEU A 161 -1.20 -10.28 -16.89
CA LEU A 161 -0.77 -9.98 -18.24
C LEU A 161 -0.36 -11.26 -18.98
N TYR A 162 0.42 -12.12 -18.36
CA TYR A 162 0.82 -13.41 -18.92
C TYR A 162 -0.38 -14.31 -19.21
N ALA A 163 -1.32 -14.44 -18.27
CA ALA A 163 -2.51 -15.28 -18.43
C ALA A 163 -3.43 -14.79 -19.57
N TYR A 164 -3.61 -13.47 -19.68
CA TYR A 164 -4.54 -12.86 -20.63
C TYR A 164 -3.87 -12.29 -21.89
N ARG A 165 -2.58 -12.55 -22.11
CA ARG A 165 -1.83 -12.02 -23.27
C ARG A 165 -2.45 -12.36 -24.62
N HIS A 166 -3.09 -13.53 -24.72
CA HIS A 166 -3.74 -14.00 -25.95
C HIS A 166 -4.98 -13.19 -26.34
N LEU A 167 -5.54 -12.41 -25.42
CA LEU A 167 -6.67 -11.51 -25.68
C LEU A 167 -6.24 -10.09 -26.05
N LEU A 168 -4.94 -9.79 -25.96
CA LEU A 168 -4.41 -8.49 -26.32
C LEU A 168 -4.19 -8.40 -27.83
N LYS A 169 -4.55 -7.26 -28.44
CA LYS A 169 -4.24 -6.98 -29.85
C LYS A 169 -2.71 -7.01 -30.05
N GLU A 170 -2.24 -7.30 -31.27
CA GLU A 170 -0.81 -7.43 -31.59
C GLU A 170 0.01 -6.21 -31.16
N ASP A 171 -0.54 -5.00 -31.24
CA ASP A 171 0.11 -3.76 -30.78
C ASP A 171 0.42 -3.73 -29.26
N TYR A 172 -0.11 -4.69 -28.50
CA TYR A 172 0.01 -4.81 -27.04
C TYR A 172 0.70 -6.11 -26.60
N CYS A 173 1.12 -6.97 -27.54
CA CYS A 173 1.93 -8.15 -27.25
C CYS A 173 3.39 -7.76 -26.96
N ILE A 174 3.99 -8.42 -25.98
CA ILE A 174 5.35 -8.14 -25.47
C ILE A 174 6.39 -8.57 -26.49
#